data_AF-A0A7X9B3X7-F1
#
_entry.id   AF-A0A7X9B3X7-F1
#
_cell.length_a   1.000
_cell.length_b   1.000
_cell.length_c   1.000
_cell.angle_alpha   90.00
_cell.angle_beta   90.00
_cell.angle_gamma   90.00
#
_symmetry.space_group_name_H-M   'P 1'
#
loop_
_entity.id
_entity.type
_entity.pdbx_description
1 polymer ?
#
loop_
_entity_poly.entity_id
_entity_poly.type
_entity_poly.pdbx_seq_one_letter_code
_entity_poly.pdbx_strand_id
1 'polypeptide(L)'
;MKTITAAVLSLCFALCVCMQTRAATIAGPETDAVAQWAERVLTGRDVLIDSSSVSTEPLLITPNLEKGKEAVYYDVEVSGCQLLWLTAGVGGDGSGGDHSCWVDPVFTREDGTTVSGLELPMLVNSVEWQRLFVNTNFRREPITIGGKVHQEGWWAHSLSHICLKLDGQFKSFRVGVGADKAWNVGKYVHFEIHAALPPDKIIGVFARSLAQDFPGEEHWLRQDLSVQNGGHAALFTRGLTATLLADLSTAQAKRLGVQGRDYLQRLAAMPKSDSREELAALLAFYHEVRQATTIIDDVDKSLEFVRKTLAFVEKSRALPTETAELAALTAQAAALPERPDGSWPELLSALKALRRRIIFSHPLLDFSDLLINKQPPTGFSHQCDQYLGRHSRPGPGLVILRNWKSASPEPVELHKDKLPV
;
A
#
# COMPACT_ATOMS: atom_id res chain seq x y z
N MET A 1 24.37 1.33 -67.32
CA MET A 1 24.87 0.37 -66.31
C MET A 1 24.72 0.99 -64.93
N LYS A 2 23.95 0.31 -64.05
CA LYS A 2 23.80 0.50 -62.57
C LYS A 2 23.19 1.85 -62.10
N THR A 3 21.86 1.93 -61.87
CA THR A 3 21.08 1.74 -60.61
C THR A 3 21.26 2.87 -59.57
N ILE A 4 20.29 3.43 -58.82
CA ILE A 4 18.83 3.27 -58.60
C ILE A 4 18.34 4.52 -57.78
N THR A 5 17.11 4.96 -58.06
CA THR A 5 16.10 5.84 -57.36
C THR A 5 16.39 6.71 -56.12
N ALA A 6 15.75 7.90 -56.10
CA ALA A 6 14.86 8.32 -55.00
C ALA A 6 13.83 9.38 -55.49
N ALA A 7 12.55 9.18 -55.16
CA ALA A 7 11.42 10.06 -55.47
C ALA A 7 11.12 11.00 -54.29
N VAL A 8 10.70 12.24 -54.60
CA VAL A 8 10.39 13.31 -53.66
C VAL A 8 8.96 13.83 -53.90
N LEU A 9 8.19 13.79 -52.81
CA LEU A 9 7.11 14.67 -52.32
C LEU A 9 5.91 15.15 -53.16
N SER A 10 4.83 15.25 -52.38
CA SER A 10 3.78 16.30 -52.34
C SER A 10 2.50 16.08 -53.14
N LEU A 11 1.37 15.99 -52.42
CA LEU A 11 0.29 16.96 -52.58
C LEU A 11 -0.65 17.04 -51.37
N CYS A 12 -1.18 18.25 -51.20
CA CYS A 12 -1.89 18.81 -50.06
C CYS A 12 -3.40 18.48 -49.97
N PHE A 13 -3.92 18.58 -48.74
CA PHE A 13 -5.20 19.15 -48.28
C PHE A 13 -6.49 18.96 -49.12
N ALA A 14 -7.50 18.33 -48.50
CA ALA A 14 -8.65 18.99 -47.84
C ALA A 14 -9.92 18.13 -47.91
N LEU A 15 -10.52 17.83 -46.75
CA LEU A 15 -11.97 17.97 -46.51
C LEU A 15 -12.29 17.66 -45.04
N CYS A 16 -12.84 18.68 -44.38
CA CYS A 16 -13.45 18.62 -43.07
C CYS A 16 -14.93 18.26 -43.25
N VAL A 17 -15.50 17.43 -42.36
CA VAL A 17 -16.76 17.64 -41.62
C VAL A 17 -17.29 16.31 -41.04
N CYS A 18 -17.50 16.35 -39.72
CA CYS A 18 -18.38 15.53 -38.87
C CYS A 18 -18.14 14.02 -38.74
N MET A 19 -17.38 13.64 -37.71
CA MET A 19 -17.80 12.55 -36.81
C MET A 19 -17.62 12.98 -35.37
N GLN A 20 -18.72 12.89 -34.61
CA GLN A 20 -18.75 13.01 -33.16
C GLN A 20 -17.87 11.91 -32.57
N THR A 21 -16.69 12.26 -32.06
CA THR A 21 -15.95 11.35 -31.19
C THR A 21 -16.43 11.54 -29.76
N ARG A 22 -17.22 10.59 -29.26
CA ARG A 22 -17.23 10.26 -27.83
C ARG A 22 -15.77 10.10 -27.42
N ALA A 23 -15.26 11.01 -26.60
CA ALA A 23 -14.00 10.79 -25.92
C ALA A 23 -14.23 9.61 -24.97
N ALA A 24 -13.80 8.42 -25.38
CA ALA A 24 -13.52 7.34 -24.45
C ALA A 24 -12.31 7.79 -23.63
N THR A 25 -12.55 8.27 -22.42
CA THR A 25 -11.51 8.50 -21.43
C THR A 25 -10.90 7.13 -21.11
N ILE A 26 -9.69 6.89 -21.61
CA ILE A 26 -8.86 5.78 -21.15
C ILE A 26 -8.42 6.19 -19.74
N ALA A 27 -9.15 5.71 -18.74
CA ALA A 27 -8.73 5.77 -17.34
C ALA A 27 -7.35 5.11 -17.24
N GLY A 28 -6.35 5.86 -16.77
CA GLY A 28 -4.98 5.36 -16.59
C GLY A 28 -4.84 4.36 -15.43
N PRO A 29 -3.66 3.78 -15.23
CA PRO A 29 -3.40 2.84 -14.11
C PRO A 29 -3.60 3.47 -12.72
N GLU A 30 -3.46 4.79 -12.57
CA GLU A 30 -3.71 5.48 -11.30
C GLU A 30 -5.20 5.58 -10.94
N THR A 31 -6.08 5.80 -11.93
CA THR A 31 -7.54 5.79 -11.71
C THR A 31 -8.07 4.41 -11.30
N ASP A 32 -7.36 3.34 -11.65
CA ASP A 32 -7.69 1.97 -11.24
C ASP A 32 -7.33 1.73 -9.76
N ALA A 33 -6.18 2.24 -9.28
CA ALA A 33 -5.76 2.06 -7.89
C ALA A 33 -6.71 2.73 -6.87
N VAL A 34 -7.18 3.96 -7.14
CA VAL A 34 -8.10 4.68 -6.25
C VAL A 34 -9.45 3.98 -6.17
N ALA A 35 -9.97 3.51 -7.32
CA ALA A 35 -11.20 2.75 -7.38
C ALA A 35 -11.08 1.43 -6.61
N GLN A 36 -9.96 0.71 -6.76
CA GLN A 36 -9.69 -0.52 -6.01
C GLN A 36 -9.61 -0.28 -4.50
N TRP A 37 -8.95 0.80 -4.06
CA TRP A 37 -8.90 1.18 -2.65
C TRP A 37 -10.30 1.46 -2.11
N ALA A 38 -11.07 2.33 -2.79
CA ALA A 38 -12.42 2.68 -2.36
C ALA A 38 -13.33 1.45 -2.30
N GLU A 39 -13.29 0.58 -3.33
CA GLU A 39 -14.08 -0.65 -3.38
C GLU A 39 -13.76 -1.59 -2.23
N ARG A 40 -12.49 -1.73 -1.84
CA ARG A 40 -12.09 -2.57 -0.69
C ARG A 40 -12.50 -1.97 0.65
N VAL A 41 -12.41 -0.65 0.80
CA VAL A 41 -12.92 0.05 1.99
C VAL A 41 -14.43 -0.17 2.11
N LEU A 42 -15.20 0.00 1.02
CA LEU A 42 -16.64 -0.21 1.02
C LEU A 42 -17.02 -1.69 1.22
N THR A 43 -16.24 -2.62 0.69
CA THR A 43 -16.42 -4.06 0.97
C THR A 43 -16.27 -4.36 2.46
N GLY A 44 -15.29 -3.76 3.14
CA GLY A 44 -15.14 -3.89 4.60
C GLY A 44 -16.34 -3.33 5.36
N ARG A 45 -16.90 -2.20 4.92
CA ARG A 45 -18.12 -1.62 5.50
C ARG A 45 -19.32 -2.54 5.33
N ASP A 46 -19.53 -3.06 4.13
CA ASP A 46 -20.67 -3.94 3.85
C ASP A 46 -20.57 -5.23 4.67
N VAL A 47 -19.38 -5.83 4.76
CA VAL A 47 -19.16 -7.01 5.62
C VAL A 47 -19.44 -6.71 7.10
N LEU A 48 -19.10 -5.52 7.61
CA LEU A 48 -19.45 -5.12 8.98
C LEU A 48 -20.96 -5.01 9.17
N ILE A 49 -21.68 -4.44 8.20
CA ILE A 49 -23.14 -4.31 8.24
C ILE A 49 -23.80 -5.69 8.18
N ASP A 50 -23.40 -6.51 7.22
CA ASP A 50 -23.92 -7.86 7.00
C ASP A 50 -23.66 -8.79 8.19
N SER A 51 -22.61 -8.53 8.97
CA SER A 51 -22.25 -9.29 10.17
C SER A 51 -22.91 -8.80 11.46
N SER A 52 -23.51 -7.60 11.47
CA SER A 52 -23.91 -6.89 12.70
C SER A 52 -24.96 -7.62 13.55
N SER A 53 -25.81 -8.43 12.94
CA SER A 53 -26.86 -9.23 13.59
C SER A 53 -26.64 -10.74 13.48
N VAL A 54 -25.46 -11.17 13.01
CA VAL A 54 -25.13 -12.58 12.81
C VAL A 54 -24.38 -13.09 14.03
N SER A 55 -24.67 -14.33 14.45
CA SER A 55 -23.95 -14.96 15.56
C SER A 55 -22.45 -15.04 15.28
N THR A 56 -21.64 -14.67 16.26
CA THR A 56 -20.18 -14.81 16.21
C THR A 56 -19.68 -16.14 16.76
N GLU A 57 -20.59 -17.00 17.23
CA GLU A 57 -20.25 -18.35 17.65
C GLU A 57 -19.67 -19.15 16.47
N PRO A 58 -18.65 -19.98 16.72
CA PRO A 58 -18.03 -20.78 15.69
C PRO A 58 -18.99 -21.87 15.20
N LEU A 59 -19.05 -22.04 13.88
CA LEU A 59 -19.65 -23.21 13.24
C LEU A 59 -18.74 -24.44 13.39
N LEU A 60 -17.43 -24.21 13.47
CA LEU A 60 -16.42 -25.24 13.73
C LEU A 60 -15.27 -24.64 14.54
N ILE A 61 -14.83 -25.39 15.55
CA ILE A 61 -13.51 -25.25 16.20
C ILE A 61 -12.85 -26.62 16.10
N THR A 62 -11.67 -26.71 15.49
CA THR A 62 -10.90 -27.95 15.49
C THR A 62 -10.18 -28.16 16.82
N PRO A 63 -9.85 -29.40 17.22
CA PRO A 63 -8.74 -29.58 18.17
C PRO A 63 -7.43 -29.06 17.55
N ASN A 64 -6.40 -28.88 18.38
CA ASN A 64 -5.05 -28.64 17.87
C ASN A 64 -4.60 -29.81 16.98
N LEU A 65 -4.31 -29.53 15.71
CA LEU A 65 -3.89 -30.52 14.73
C LEU A 65 -2.37 -30.56 14.66
N GLU A 66 -1.79 -31.75 14.83
CA GLU A 66 -0.34 -31.97 14.76
C GLU A 66 0.16 -31.85 13.31
N LYS A 67 1.19 -31.03 13.09
CA LYS A 67 1.82 -30.88 11.77
C LYS A 67 2.43 -32.21 11.31
N GLY A 68 2.35 -32.47 10.00
CA GLY A 68 2.86 -33.70 9.38
C GLY A 68 1.90 -34.89 9.44
N LYS A 69 0.71 -34.75 10.06
CA LYS A 69 -0.41 -35.68 9.89
C LYS A 69 -1.18 -35.36 8.60
N GLU A 70 -1.96 -36.33 8.14
CA GLU A 70 -2.86 -36.15 7.00
C GLU A 70 -3.93 -35.10 7.28
N ALA A 71 -4.48 -34.50 6.22
CA ALA A 71 -5.55 -33.52 6.33
C ALA A 71 -6.78 -34.13 7.00
N VAL A 72 -7.38 -33.39 7.93
CA VAL A 72 -8.65 -33.77 8.57
C VAL A 72 -9.78 -33.06 7.86
N TYR A 73 -10.80 -33.81 7.43
CA TYR A 73 -11.95 -33.26 6.72
C TYR A 73 -13.12 -33.01 7.66
N TYR A 74 -13.77 -31.87 7.46
CA TYR A 74 -14.97 -31.46 8.17
C TYR A 74 -16.07 -31.15 7.17
N ASP A 75 -17.30 -31.53 7.52
CA ASP A 75 -18.53 -31.15 6.83
C ASP A 75 -19.30 -30.20 7.77
N VAL A 76 -19.53 -28.97 7.35
CA VAL A 76 -20.12 -27.89 8.15
C VAL A 76 -21.43 -27.44 7.50
N GLU A 77 -22.49 -27.27 8.30
CA GLU A 77 -23.74 -26.66 7.83
C GLU A 77 -23.57 -25.15 7.68
N VAL A 78 -23.95 -24.61 6.52
CA VAL A 78 -23.83 -23.17 6.21
C VAL A 78 -25.13 -22.59 5.65
N SER A 79 -26.26 -23.26 5.86
CA SER A 79 -27.57 -22.83 5.38
C SER A 79 -27.88 -21.38 5.83
N GLY A 80 -28.26 -20.53 4.87
CA GLY A 80 -28.60 -19.13 5.14
C GLY A 80 -27.42 -18.20 5.45
N CYS A 81 -26.19 -18.72 5.56
CA CYS A 81 -25.00 -17.89 5.77
C CYS A 81 -24.78 -16.98 4.55
N GLN A 82 -24.65 -15.67 4.79
CA GLN A 82 -24.30 -14.70 3.74
C GLN A 82 -22.80 -14.69 3.47
N LEU A 83 -22.01 -14.90 4.52
CA LEU A 83 -20.56 -14.89 4.52
C LEU A 83 -20.04 -16.15 5.23
N LEU A 84 -18.80 -16.53 4.93
CA LEU A 84 -18.07 -17.55 5.67
C LEU A 84 -16.66 -17.07 5.97
N TRP A 85 -16.29 -17.10 7.23
CA TRP A 85 -14.96 -16.77 7.71
C TRP A 85 -14.17 -18.03 8.03
N LEU A 86 -13.00 -18.16 7.42
CA LEU A 86 -12.03 -19.23 7.67
C LEU A 86 -10.84 -18.63 8.42
N THR A 87 -10.61 -19.06 9.66
CA THR A 87 -9.52 -18.56 10.50
C THR A 87 -8.53 -19.69 10.80
N ALA A 88 -7.26 -19.49 10.51
CA ALA A 88 -6.20 -20.40 10.94
C ALA A 88 -5.35 -19.73 12.03
N GLY A 89 -5.36 -20.31 13.24
CA GLY A 89 -4.66 -19.85 14.43
C GLY A 89 -3.34 -20.58 14.71
N VAL A 90 -2.70 -20.24 15.84
CA VAL A 90 -1.30 -20.56 16.16
C VAL A 90 -1.08 -21.75 17.11
N GLY A 91 -2.06 -22.65 17.24
CA GLY A 91 -1.92 -23.95 17.96
C GLY A 91 -1.56 -23.91 19.45
N GLY A 92 -1.28 -22.73 20.03
CA GLY A 92 -0.84 -22.55 21.41
C GLY A 92 0.67 -22.69 21.65
N ASP A 93 1.48 -23.00 20.62
CA ASP A 93 2.94 -23.19 20.71
C ASP A 93 3.76 -22.21 19.85
N GLY A 94 3.11 -21.09 19.47
CA GLY A 94 3.70 -20.02 18.67
C GLY A 94 3.54 -20.25 17.16
N SER A 95 3.69 -19.21 16.35
CA SER A 95 3.36 -19.25 14.92
C SER A 95 4.47 -19.79 14.00
N GLY A 96 5.56 -20.31 14.57
CA GLY A 96 6.77 -20.64 13.81
C GLY A 96 6.56 -21.78 12.80
N GLY A 97 6.39 -21.43 11.52
CA GLY A 97 6.18 -22.39 10.44
C GLY A 97 4.76 -22.95 10.39
N ASP A 98 3.76 -22.18 10.84
CA ASP A 98 2.35 -22.55 10.80
C ASP A 98 1.78 -22.35 9.40
N HIS A 99 2.20 -23.21 8.47
CA HIS A 99 1.78 -23.20 7.07
C HIS A 99 0.42 -23.85 6.90
N SER A 100 -0.58 -23.23 7.51
CA SER A 100 -1.96 -23.69 7.55
C SER A 100 -2.60 -23.71 6.17
N CYS A 101 -3.33 -24.78 5.89
CA CYS A 101 -3.94 -25.02 4.59
C CYS A 101 -5.41 -25.43 4.74
N TRP A 102 -6.21 -24.91 3.84
CA TRP A 102 -7.60 -25.30 3.60
C TRP A 102 -7.65 -25.95 2.22
N VAL A 103 -7.81 -27.27 2.14
CA VAL A 103 -7.67 -28.06 0.92
C VAL A 103 -8.98 -28.73 0.51
N ASP A 104 -9.13 -28.92 -0.79
CA ASP A 104 -10.31 -29.50 -1.45
C ASP A 104 -11.65 -28.91 -0.94
N PRO A 105 -11.80 -27.57 -0.90
CA PRO A 105 -13.02 -26.93 -0.40
C PRO A 105 -14.19 -27.15 -1.36
N VAL A 106 -15.29 -27.73 -0.90
CA VAL A 106 -16.49 -28.00 -1.71
C VAL A 106 -17.74 -27.48 -1.00
N PHE A 107 -18.49 -26.61 -1.68
CA PHE A 107 -19.80 -26.17 -1.24
C PHE A 107 -20.89 -26.96 -1.95
N THR A 108 -21.97 -27.29 -1.25
CA THR A 108 -23.13 -28.00 -1.79
C THR A 108 -24.40 -27.16 -1.62
N ARG A 109 -25.19 -27.03 -2.69
CA ARG A 109 -26.50 -26.35 -2.71
C ARG A 109 -27.62 -27.29 -2.26
N GLU A 110 -28.82 -26.75 -2.04
CA GLU A 110 -29.99 -27.58 -1.66
C GLU A 110 -30.38 -28.63 -2.71
N ASP A 111 -30.12 -28.36 -4.00
CA ASP A 111 -30.38 -29.31 -5.09
C ASP A 111 -29.29 -30.38 -5.25
N GLY A 112 -28.26 -30.37 -4.40
CA GLY A 112 -27.15 -31.31 -4.40
C GLY A 112 -26.02 -30.97 -5.38
N THR A 113 -26.14 -29.88 -6.16
CA THR A 113 -25.03 -29.42 -7.00
C THR A 113 -23.89 -28.85 -6.16
N THR A 114 -22.67 -29.03 -6.64
CA THR A 114 -21.45 -28.65 -5.92
C THR A 114 -20.63 -27.61 -6.68
N VAL A 115 -19.91 -26.78 -5.93
CA VAL A 115 -18.99 -25.75 -6.44
C VAL A 115 -17.70 -25.79 -5.62
N SER A 116 -16.54 -25.65 -6.27
CA SER A 116 -15.27 -25.50 -5.54
C SER A 116 -15.26 -24.19 -4.77
N GLY A 117 -14.81 -24.20 -3.51
CA GLY A 117 -14.70 -22.99 -2.71
C GLY A 117 -13.76 -21.95 -3.33
N LEU A 118 -12.84 -22.37 -4.20
CA LEU A 118 -11.91 -21.48 -4.92
C LEU A 118 -12.61 -20.62 -5.98
N GLU A 119 -13.82 -21.01 -6.42
CA GLU A 119 -14.62 -20.25 -7.40
C GLU A 119 -15.47 -19.15 -6.73
N LEU A 120 -15.59 -19.17 -5.40
CA LEU A 120 -16.38 -18.18 -4.68
C LEU A 120 -15.65 -16.84 -4.57
N PRO A 121 -16.38 -15.71 -4.60
CA PRO A 121 -15.78 -14.40 -4.37
C PRO A 121 -15.15 -14.33 -2.97
N MET A 122 -13.84 -14.06 -2.94
CA MET A 122 -13.11 -13.77 -1.71
C MET A 122 -13.14 -12.26 -1.45
N LEU A 123 -13.80 -11.86 -0.37
CA LEU A 123 -13.98 -10.44 -0.03
C LEU A 123 -12.74 -9.85 0.66
N VAL A 124 -12.05 -10.65 1.46
CA VAL A 124 -10.78 -10.28 2.08
C VAL A 124 -9.96 -11.51 2.44
N ASN A 125 -8.65 -11.37 2.40
CA ASN A 125 -7.73 -12.24 3.12
C ASN A 125 -6.71 -11.39 3.90
N SER A 126 -6.24 -11.94 5.00
CA SER A 126 -5.15 -11.38 5.80
C SER A 126 -4.30 -12.53 6.31
N VAL A 127 -2.99 -12.45 6.08
CA VAL A 127 -2.01 -13.43 6.56
C VAL A 127 -0.88 -12.70 7.28
N GLU A 128 -0.33 -13.29 8.33
CA GLU A 128 0.71 -12.65 9.13
C GLU A 128 2.08 -12.63 8.43
N TRP A 129 2.36 -13.63 7.58
CA TRP A 129 3.61 -13.76 6.83
C TRP A 129 3.35 -14.14 5.38
N GLN A 130 4.11 -13.52 4.46
CA GLN A 130 3.92 -13.60 3.00
C GLN A 130 2.54 -13.10 2.56
N ARG A 131 1.86 -13.87 1.71
CA ARG A 131 0.52 -13.63 1.17
C ARG A 131 -0.20 -14.97 1.11
N LEU A 132 -1.50 -14.92 0.87
CA LEU A 132 -2.27 -16.11 0.52
C LEU A 132 -1.77 -16.69 -0.82
N PHE A 133 -1.57 -18.00 -0.90
CA PHE A 133 -1.30 -18.70 -2.15
C PHE A 133 -2.45 -19.66 -2.46
N VAL A 134 -2.83 -19.73 -3.74
CA VAL A 134 -3.89 -20.62 -4.23
C VAL A 134 -3.23 -21.78 -4.97
N ASN A 135 -3.64 -23.01 -4.65
CA ASN A 135 -3.19 -24.29 -5.24
C ASN A 135 -1.70 -24.62 -5.07
N THR A 136 -0.94 -23.72 -4.46
CA THR A 136 0.50 -23.86 -4.23
C THR A 136 0.87 -23.28 -2.87
N ASN A 137 2.05 -23.64 -2.36
CA ASN A 137 2.64 -23.00 -1.20
C ASN A 137 3.48 -21.77 -1.58
N PHE A 138 4.10 -21.12 -0.59
CA PHE A 138 4.93 -19.92 -0.83
C PHE A 138 6.14 -20.14 -1.76
N ARG A 139 6.56 -21.40 -1.96
CA ARG A 139 7.64 -21.78 -2.89
C ARG A 139 7.12 -22.11 -4.29
N ARG A 140 5.82 -21.96 -4.54
CA ARG A 140 5.12 -22.37 -5.77
C ARG A 140 5.16 -23.89 -6.01
N GLU A 141 5.28 -24.66 -4.94
CA GLU A 141 5.16 -26.13 -4.97
C GLU A 141 3.72 -26.55 -4.64
N PRO A 142 3.28 -27.75 -5.04
CA PRO A 142 1.97 -28.27 -4.65
C PRO A 142 1.78 -28.33 -3.13
N ILE A 143 0.57 -28.02 -2.66
CA ILE A 143 0.20 -28.14 -1.25
C ILE A 143 0.28 -29.61 -0.85
N THR A 144 1.03 -29.93 0.21
CA THR A 144 1.26 -31.30 0.67
C THR A 144 1.02 -31.42 2.19
N ILE A 145 -0.03 -32.14 2.58
CA ILE A 145 -0.41 -32.36 3.98
C ILE A 145 -0.25 -33.85 4.30
N GLY A 146 0.54 -34.19 5.32
CA GLY A 146 0.81 -35.58 5.71
C GLY A 146 1.43 -36.45 4.61
N GLY A 147 2.14 -35.85 3.65
CA GLY A 147 2.72 -36.55 2.50
C GLY A 147 1.76 -36.74 1.32
N LYS A 148 0.50 -36.31 1.43
CA LYS A 148 -0.48 -36.33 0.34
C LYS A 148 -0.54 -34.98 -0.35
N VAL A 149 -0.51 -34.99 -1.68
CA VAL A 149 -0.64 -33.78 -2.52
C VAL A 149 -2.11 -33.43 -2.68
N HIS A 150 -2.44 -32.15 -2.50
CA HIS A 150 -3.75 -31.57 -2.76
C HIS A 150 -3.62 -30.55 -3.90
N GLN A 151 -4.50 -30.67 -4.90
CA GLN A 151 -4.47 -29.83 -6.10
C GLN A 151 -5.18 -28.49 -5.88
N GLU A 152 -6.20 -28.49 -5.03
CA GLU A 152 -7.01 -27.31 -4.73
C GLU A 152 -6.87 -26.93 -3.27
N GLY A 153 -6.64 -25.64 -3.03
CA GLY A 153 -6.67 -25.11 -1.68
C GLY A 153 -6.05 -23.74 -1.52
N TRP A 154 -6.24 -23.20 -0.32
CA TRP A 154 -5.60 -21.98 0.14
C TRP A 154 -4.48 -22.33 1.11
N TRP A 155 -3.28 -21.83 0.82
CA TRP A 155 -2.14 -21.87 1.70
C TRP A 155 -1.96 -20.50 2.36
N ALA A 156 -1.85 -20.48 3.68
CA ALA A 156 -1.65 -19.28 4.48
C ALA A 156 -0.71 -19.55 5.66
N HIS A 157 0.10 -18.57 6.05
CA HIS A 157 0.76 -18.62 7.34
C HIS A 157 -0.21 -18.16 8.44
N SER A 158 -0.36 -18.92 9.53
CA SER A 158 -1.12 -18.49 10.72
C SER A 158 -0.41 -17.33 11.45
N LEU A 159 -1.09 -16.35 12.05
CA LEU A 159 -2.54 -16.15 12.07
C LEU A 159 -3.05 -15.67 10.69
N SER A 160 -4.10 -16.30 10.19
CA SER A 160 -4.74 -15.89 8.92
C SER A 160 -6.26 -15.92 8.97
N HIS A 161 -6.87 -15.10 8.12
CA HIS A 161 -8.32 -14.99 7.94
C HIS A 161 -8.64 -14.91 6.44
N ILE A 162 -9.70 -15.61 6.02
CA ILE A 162 -10.29 -15.55 4.68
C ILE A 162 -11.79 -15.33 4.84
N CYS A 163 -12.36 -14.36 4.12
CA CYS A 163 -13.82 -14.14 4.06
C CYS A 163 -14.33 -14.47 2.67
N LEU A 164 -15.24 -15.43 2.57
CA LEU A 164 -15.92 -15.83 1.35
C LEU A 164 -17.35 -15.32 1.34
N LYS A 165 -17.83 -14.93 0.16
CA LYS A 165 -19.23 -14.57 -0.06
C LYS A 165 -20.04 -15.80 -0.44
N LEU A 166 -21.11 -16.07 0.32
CA LEU A 166 -21.99 -17.24 0.12
C LEU A 166 -23.39 -16.87 -0.41
N ASP A 167 -23.87 -15.65 -0.15
CA ASP A 167 -25.20 -15.16 -0.59
C ASP A 167 -26.38 -16.06 -0.16
N GLY A 168 -26.22 -16.84 0.93
CA GLY A 168 -27.23 -17.78 1.41
C GLY A 168 -27.48 -18.98 0.49
N GLN A 169 -26.60 -19.22 -0.49
CA GLN A 169 -26.87 -20.16 -1.58
C GLN A 169 -26.53 -21.63 -1.27
N PHE A 170 -25.85 -21.89 -0.16
CA PHE A 170 -25.26 -23.20 0.14
C PHE A 170 -25.81 -23.77 1.44
N LYS A 171 -25.94 -25.09 1.46
CA LYS A 171 -26.40 -25.88 2.61
C LYS A 171 -25.23 -26.40 3.43
N SER A 172 -24.19 -26.90 2.76
CA SER A 172 -23.03 -27.48 3.42
C SER A 172 -21.71 -27.07 2.77
N PHE A 173 -20.66 -27.07 3.59
CA PHE A 173 -19.29 -26.81 3.22
C PHE A 173 -18.40 -27.94 3.73
N ARG A 174 -17.75 -28.65 2.81
CA ARG A 174 -16.75 -29.68 3.11
C ARG A 174 -15.36 -29.13 2.85
N VAL A 175 -14.44 -29.30 3.79
CA VAL A 175 -13.05 -28.86 3.62
C VAL A 175 -12.08 -29.72 4.40
N GLY A 176 -10.90 -29.96 3.82
CA GLY A 176 -9.76 -30.53 4.52
C GLY A 176 -8.90 -29.44 5.16
N VAL A 177 -8.43 -29.65 6.38
CA VAL A 177 -7.52 -28.73 7.07
C VAL A 177 -6.27 -29.43 7.59
N GLY A 178 -5.15 -28.71 7.62
CA GLY A 178 -3.88 -29.21 8.11
C GLY A 178 -2.72 -28.28 7.77
N ALA A 179 -1.49 -28.71 8.01
CA ALA A 179 -0.29 -27.91 7.72
C ALA A 179 0.47 -28.45 6.49
N ASP A 180 0.77 -27.57 5.53
CA ASP A 180 1.64 -27.88 4.39
C ASP A 180 3.07 -28.04 4.87
N LYS A 181 3.55 -29.28 4.82
CA LYS A 181 4.90 -29.70 5.18
C LYS A 181 5.27 -29.31 6.63
N ALA A 182 5.72 -30.24 7.46
CA ALA A 182 6.08 -29.96 8.86
C ALA A 182 7.40 -29.17 8.96
N TRP A 183 7.39 -27.90 8.54
CA TRP A 183 8.54 -26.99 8.57
C TRP A 183 8.61 -26.29 9.94
N ASN A 184 9.82 -26.21 10.50
CA ASN A 184 10.15 -25.46 11.73
C ASN A 184 9.51 -25.98 13.04
N VAL A 185 9.57 -25.14 14.09
CA VAL A 185 9.54 -25.52 15.52
C VAL A 185 8.12 -25.71 16.07
N GLY A 186 7.13 -24.95 15.57
CA GLY A 186 5.74 -25.07 16.01
C GLY A 186 5.19 -26.44 15.61
N LYS A 187 4.47 -27.09 16.52
CA LYS A 187 3.97 -28.46 16.39
C LYS A 187 2.50 -28.50 16.01
N TYR A 188 1.71 -27.48 16.37
CA TYR A 188 0.27 -27.50 16.18
C TYR A 188 -0.23 -26.37 15.30
N VAL A 189 -1.34 -26.61 14.62
CA VAL A 189 -2.16 -25.60 13.95
C VAL A 189 -3.60 -25.76 14.41
N HIS A 190 -4.36 -24.66 14.34
CA HIS A 190 -5.74 -24.60 14.80
C HIS A 190 -6.62 -23.90 13.75
N PHE A 191 -7.86 -24.36 13.57
CA PHE A 191 -8.78 -23.85 12.57
C PHE A 191 -10.16 -23.57 13.16
N GLU A 192 -10.75 -22.46 12.72
CA GLU A 192 -12.10 -22.04 13.09
C GLU A 192 -12.89 -21.62 11.85
N ILE A 193 -14.18 -21.93 11.83
CA ILE A 193 -15.11 -21.47 10.80
C ILE A 193 -16.25 -20.71 11.48
N HIS A 194 -16.56 -19.52 10.98
CA HIS A 194 -17.63 -18.68 11.51
C HIS A 194 -18.53 -18.13 10.39
N ALA A 195 -19.81 -17.92 10.69
CA ALA A 195 -20.69 -17.13 9.83
C ALA A 195 -20.37 -15.62 9.90
N ALA A 196 -19.94 -15.16 11.08
CA ALA A 196 -19.47 -13.79 11.31
C ALA A 196 -18.38 -13.77 12.38
N LEU A 197 -17.48 -12.78 12.30
CA LEU A 197 -16.52 -12.49 13.36
C LEU A 197 -16.99 -11.29 14.19
N PRO A 198 -16.51 -11.13 15.44
CA PRO A 198 -16.69 -9.90 16.20
C PRO A 198 -16.28 -8.65 15.38
N PRO A 199 -17.02 -7.52 15.48
CA PRO A 199 -16.76 -6.34 14.67
C PRO A 199 -15.32 -5.81 14.74
N ASP A 200 -14.70 -5.84 15.92
CA ASP A 200 -13.30 -5.44 16.13
C ASP A 200 -12.32 -6.33 15.36
N LYS A 201 -12.59 -7.65 15.28
CA LYS A 201 -11.80 -8.58 14.47
C LYS A 201 -11.97 -8.30 12.97
N ILE A 202 -13.20 -8.07 12.51
CA ILE A 202 -13.48 -7.71 11.10
C ILE A 202 -12.71 -6.44 10.72
N ILE A 203 -12.81 -5.39 11.55
CA ILE A 203 -12.07 -4.14 11.37
C ILE A 203 -10.57 -4.42 11.30
N GLY A 204 -10.02 -5.21 12.21
CA GLY A 204 -8.61 -5.55 12.24
C GLY A 204 -8.12 -6.28 10.98
N VAL A 205 -8.91 -7.24 10.46
CA VAL A 205 -8.58 -7.99 9.24
C VAL A 205 -8.57 -7.07 8.02
N PHE A 206 -9.64 -6.29 7.81
CA PHE A 206 -9.72 -5.37 6.68
C PHE A 206 -8.66 -4.27 6.78
N ALA A 207 -8.46 -3.67 7.95
CA ALA A 207 -7.46 -2.63 8.13
C ALA A 207 -6.03 -3.12 7.86
N ARG A 208 -5.68 -4.35 8.29
CA ARG A 208 -4.37 -4.93 7.98
C ARG A 208 -4.21 -5.17 6.48
N SER A 209 -5.21 -5.76 5.85
CA SER A 209 -5.22 -6.04 4.41
C SER A 209 -5.10 -4.75 3.59
N LEU A 210 -5.87 -3.70 3.95
CA LEU A 210 -5.81 -2.39 3.31
C LEU A 210 -4.47 -1.69 3.54
N ALA A 211 -3.92 -1.71 4.76
CA ALA A 211 -2.63 -1.06 5.04
C ALA A 211 -1.45 -1.69 4.29
N GLN A 212 -1.51 -3.00 4.01
CA GLN A 212 -0.50 -3.70 3.23
C GLN A 212 -0.51 -3.27 1.75
N ASP A 213 -1.70 -3.13 1.17
CA ASP A 213 -1.85 -2.87 -0.27
C ASP A 213 -1.93 -1.37 -0.59
N PHE A 214 -2.36 -0.55 0.37
CA PHE A 214 -2.57 0.90 0.26
C PHE A 214 -1.87 1.66 1.41
N PRO A 215 -0.52 1.59 1.48
CA PRO A 215 0.23 2.19 2.58
C PRO A 215 0.21 3.72 2.58
N GLY A 216 -0.04 4.36 1.42
CA GLY A 216 -0.15 5.82 1.32
C GLY A 216 -1.42 6.34 2.00
N GLU A 217 -2.55 5.72 1.69
CA GLU A 217 -3.86 6.00 2.24
C GLU A 217 -3.91 5.65 3.73
N GLU A 218 -3.24 4.56 4.15
CA GLU A 218 -3.06 4.25 5.57
C GLU A 218 -2.33 5.39 6.30
N HIS A 219 -1.26 5.94 5.70
CA HIS A 219 -0.53 7.06 6.27
C HIS A 219 -1.39 8.34 6.34
N TRP A 220 -2.11 8.68 5.27
CA TRP A 220 -2.99 9.84 5.24
C TRP A 220 -4.10 9.74 6.28
N LEU A 221 -4.81 8.61 6.34
CA LEU A 221 -5.88 8.39 7.31
C LEU A 221 -5.37 8.48 8.75
N ARG A 222 -4.16 7.98 9.05
CA ARG A 222 -3.55 8.13 10.39
C ARG A 222 -3.38 9.59 10.78
N GLN A 223 -2.88 10.41 9.86
CA GLN A 223 -2.69 11.84 10.09
C GLN A 223 -4.03 12.55 10.25
N ASP A 224 -4.95 12.34 9.30
CA ASP A 224 -6.18 13.10 9.20
C ASP A 224 -7.18 12.73 10.31
N LEU A 225 -7.15 11.47 10.77
CA LEU A 225 -7.95 11.00 11.91
C LEU A 225 -7.21 11.16 13.25
N SER A 226 -5.97 11.64 13.24
CA SER A 226 -5.13 11.85 14.42
C SER A 226 -4.95 10.59 15.28
N VAL A 227 -4.68 9.46 14.63
CA VAL A 227 -4.43 8.17 15.29
C VAL A 227 -2.98 7.74 15.15
N GLN A 228 -2.42 7.18 16.22
CA GLN A 228 -1.03 6.74 16.21
C GLN A 228 -0.79 5.56 15.28
N ASN A 229 -1.75 4.63 15.14
CA ASN A 229 -1.66 3.48 14.24
C ASN A 229 -3.06 3.11 13.72
N GLY A 230 -3.15 2.48 12.54
CA GLY A 230 -4.40 1.96 12.00
C GLY A 230 -5.34 3.04 11.46
N GLY A 231 -4.94 3.73 10.40
CA GLY A 231 -5.75 4.75 9.72
C GLY A 231 -7.05 4.17 9.17
N HIS A 232 -6.96 3.05 8.44
CA HIS A 232 -8.15 2.34 7.96
C HIS A 232 -9.00 1.79 9.11
N ALA A 233 -8.38 1.28 10.18
CA ALA A 233 -9.13 0.80 11.35
C ALA A 233 -9.92 1.95 11.99
N ALA A 234 -9.32 3.13 12.13
CA ALA A 234 -9.99 4.30 12.67
C ALA A 234 -11.13 4.79 11.77
N LEU A 235 -10.99 4.68 10.44
CA LEU A 235 -12.05 5.00 9.49
C LEU A 235 -13.29 4.12 9.72
N PHE A 236 -13.10 2.80 9.87
CA PHE A 236 -14.21 1.88 10.17
C PHE A 236 -14.80 2.07 11.56
N THR A 237 -13.96 2.24 12.59
CA THR A 237 -14.42 2.46 13.97
C THR A 237 -15.29 3.72 14.11
N ARG A 238 -15.10 4.72 13.24
CA ARG A 238 -15.94 5.93 13.17
C ARG A 238 -17.18 5.78 12.29
N GLY A 239 -17.39 4.62 11.67
CA GLY A 239 -18.63 4.25 10.98
C GLY A 239 -18.69 4.53 9.48
N LEU A 240 -17.58 4.95 8.83
CA LEU A 240 -17.49 5.30 7.39
C LEU A 240 -18.78 5.92 6.81
N THR A 241 -18.99 7.19 7.12
CA THR A 241 -20.18 7.95 6.68
C THR A 241 -19.81 9.05 5.70
N ALA A 242 -20.79 9.52 4.92
CA ALA A 242 -20.64 10.64 4.01
C ALA A 242 -20.19 11.90 4.76
N THR A 243 -20.72 12.12 5.96
CA THR A 243 -20.31 13.23 6.84
C THR A 243 -18.83 13.13 7.21
N LEU A 244 -18.36 11.96 7.64
CA LEU A 244 -16.95 11.76 7.99
C LEU A 244 -16.02 12.04 6.80
N LEU A 245 -16.35 11.51 5.62
CA LEU A 245 -15.55 11.72 4.40
C LEU A 245 -15.57 13.18 3.94
N ALA A 246 -16.72 13.85 4.05
CA ALA A 246 -16.84 15.27 3.74
C ALA A 246 -16.04 16.14 4.73
N ASP A 247 -16.02 15.80 6.02
CA ASP A 247 -15.25 16.51 7.03
C ASP A 247 -13.74 16.36 6.79
N LEU A 248 -13.28 15.14 6.49
CA LEU A 248 -11.88 14.87 6.11
C LEU A 248 -11.48 15.67 4.86
N SER A 249 -12.30 15.64 3.82
CA SER A 249 -12.06 16.40 2.58
C SER A 249 -12.07 17.90 2.82
N THR A 250 -12.99 18.39 3.65
CA THR A 250 -13.09 19.82 4.03
C THR A 250 -11.85 20.29 4.79
N ALA A 251 -11.37 19.50 5.74
CA ALA A 251 -10.17 19.83 6.52
C ALA A 251 -8.95 20.02 5.60
N GLN A 252 -8.81 19.15 4.60
CA GLN A 252 -7.68 19.18 3.67
C GLN A 252 -7.82 20.30 2.64
N ALA A 253 -9.01 20.48 2.08
CA ALA A 253 -9.28 21.62 1.19
C ALA A 253 -9.01 22.95 1.90
N LYS A 254 -9.33 23.08 3.20
CA LYS A 254 -8.99 24.27 3.98
C LYS A 254 -7.48 24.50 4.12
N ARG A 255 -6.65 23.45 4.19
CA ARG A 255 -5.19 23.59 4.21
C ARG A 255 -4.64 24.20 2.91
N LEU A 256 -5.29 23.93 1.78
CA LEU A 256 -4.94 24.56 0.47
C LEU A 256 -5.32 26.04 0.40
N GLY A 257 -6.20 26.52 1.29
CA GLY A 257 -6.64 27.92 1.31
C GLY A 257 -7.38 28.33 0.04
N VAL A 258 -6.92 29.38 -0.65
CA VAL A 258 -7.53 29.90 -1.89
C VAL A 258 -7.66 28.81 -2.96
N GLN A 259 -6.63 27.98 -3.13
CA GLN A 259 -6.64 26.85 -4.07
C GLN A 259 -7.65 25.75 -3.67
N GLY A 260 -8.01 25.70 -2.38
CA GLY A 260 -9.00 24.78 -1.83
C GLY A 260 -10.45 25.13 -2.11
N ARG A 261 -10.75 26.36 -2.56
CA ARG A 261 -12.13 26.84 -2.72
C ARG A 261 -12.92 26.06 -3.76
N ASP A 262 -12.28 25.67 -4.87
CA ASP A 262 -12.90 24.83 -5.90
C ASP A 262 -13.32 23.46 -5.33
N TYR A 263 -12.44 22.82 -4.57
CA TYR A 263 -12.75 21.58 -3.87
C TYR A 263 -13.94 21.73 -2.92
N LEU A 264 -13.97 22.80 -2.11
CA LEU A 264 -15.10 23.06 -1.21
C LEU A 264 -16.42 23.26 -1.98
N GLN A 265 -16.39 23.94 -3.12
CA GLN A 265 -17.57 24.14 -3.96
C GLN A 265 -18.05 22.82 -4.59
N ARG A 266 -17.12 22.01 -5.13
CA ARG A 266 -17.41 20.69 -5.70
C ARG A 266 -18.00 19.75 -4.64
N LEU A 267 -17.39 19.70 -3.45
CA LEU A 267 -17.89 18.90 -2.33
C LEU A 267 -19.30 19.32 -1.88
N ALA A 268 -19.61 20.62 -1.90
CA ALA A 268 -20.93 21.12 -1.54
C ALA A 268 -22.02 20.67 -2.52
N ALA A 269 -21.67 20.42 -3.78
CA ALA A 269 -22.57 19.92 -4.81
C ALA A 269 -22.70 18.38 -4.83
N MET A 270 -21.83 17.66 -4.12
CA MET A 270 -21.92 16.20 -4.02
C MET A 270 -23.07 15.79 -3.09
N PRO A 271 -23.81 14.71 -3.44
CA PRO A 271 -24.81 14.16 -2.55
C PRO A 271 -24.14 13.57 -1.29
N LYS A 272 -24.86 13.59 -0.17
CA LYS A 272 -24.35 13.24 1.16
C LYS A 272 -25.18 12.15 1.82
N SER A 273 -25.45 11.06 1.10
CA SER A 273 -26.02 9.85 1.66
C SER A 273 -24.95 8.78 1.89
N ASP A 274 -25.25 7.83 2.76
CA ASP A 274 -24.39 6.68 3.03
C ASP A 274 -24.62 5.52 2.05
N SER A 275 -25.12 5.81 0.84
CA SER A 275 -25.22 4.82 -0.23
C SER A 275 -23.83 4.44 -0.75
N ARG A 276 -23.66 3.21 -1.23
CA ARG A 276 -22.37 2.69 -1.67
C ARG A 276 -21.76 3.53 -2.80
N GLU A 277 -22.58 3.94 -3.77
CA GLU A 277 -22.17 4.77 -4.91
C GLU A 277 -21.67 6.15 -4.46
N GLU A 278 -22.39 6.82 -3.55
CA GLU A 278 -22.01 8.14 -3.07
C GLU A 278 -20.80 8.10 -2.15
N LEU A 279 -20.68 7.08 -1.30
CA LEU A 279 -19.47 6.86 -0.49
C LEU A 279 -18.25 6.57 -1.38
N ALA A 280 -18.39 5.83 -2.48
CA ALA A 280 -17.31 5.62 -3.45
C ALA A 280 -16.86 6.95 -4.06
N ALA A 281 -17.81 7.79 -4.47
CA ALA A 281 -17.52 9.13 -5.00
C ALA A 281 -16.81 10.02 -3.96
N LEU A 282 -17.25 9.99 -2.69
CA LEU A 282 -16.63 10.75 -1.61
C LEU A 282 -15.24 10.23 -1.22
N LEU A 283 -14.99 8.92 -1.28
CA LEU A 283 -13.65 8.34 -1.08
C LEU A 283 -12.70 8.78 -2.20
N ALA A 284 -13.13 8.72 -3.46
CA ALA A 284 -12.36 9.21 -4.59
C ALA A 284 -12.09 10.71 -4.49
N PHE A 285 -13.08 11.49 -4.06
CA PHE A 285 -12.92 12.92 -3.83
C PHE A 285 -11.95 13.24 -2.68
N TYR A 286 -12.06 12.53 -1.55
CA TYR A 286 -11.09 12.64 -0.46
C TYR A 286 -9.66 12.37 -0.94
N HIS A 287 -9.48 11.31 -1.73
CA HIS A 287 -8.19 10.95 -2.30
C HIS A 287 -7.63 12.07 -3.20
N GLU A 288 -8.45 12.63 -4.10
CA GLU A 288 -8.06 13.76 -4.96
C GLU A 288 -7.58 14.97 -4.14
N VAL A 289 -8.34 15.36 -3.11
CA VAL A 289 -7.98 16.48 -2.23
C VAL A 289 -6.69 16.17 -1.46
N ARG A 290 -6.49 14.93 -0.99
CA ARG A 290 -5.26 14.52 -0.28
C ARG A 290 -4.03 14.51 -1.15
N GLN A 291 -4.16 14.07 -2.39
CA GLN A 291 -3.07 14.18 -3.35
C GLN A 291 -2.65 15.63 -3.51
N ALA A 292 -3.61 16.55 -3.67
CA ALA A 292 -3.32 17.98 -3.78
C ALA A 292 -2.65 18.54 -2.51
N THR A 293 -3.01 18.07 -1.30
CA THR A 293 -2.39 18.52 -0.04
C THR A 293 -1.08 17.84 0.32
N THR A 294 -0.62 16.84 -0.43
CA THR A 294 0.64 16.13 -0.14
C THR A 294 1.85 17.09 -0.16
N ILE A 295 1.83 18.12 -1.01
CA ILE A 295 2.89 19.13 -1.04
C ILE A 295 3.00 19.91 0.29
N ILE A 296 1.89 20.09 1.00
CA ILE A 296 1.88 20.75 2.32
C ILE A 296 2.52 19.83 3.35
N ASP A 297 2.22 18.53 3.31
CA ASP A 297 2.85 17.54 4.19
C ASP A 297 4.38 17.50 3.99
N ASP A 298 4.86 17.63 2.76
CA ASP A 298 6.28 17.74 2.44
C ASP A 298 6.91 19.03 2.97
N VAL A 299 6.18 20.15 2.91
CA VAL A 299 6.60 21.43 3.49
C VAL A 299 6.68 21.34 5.01
N ASP A 300 5.68 20.78 5.67
CA ASP A 300 5.64 20.58 7.13
C ASP A 300 6.82 19.72 7.60
N LYS A 301 7.05 18.58 6.93
CA LYS A 301 8.21 17.70 7.17
C LYS A 301 9.52 18.45 6.92
N SER A 302 9.61 19.23 5.84
CA SER A 302 10.83 19.98 5.52
C SER A 302 11.12 21.07 6.54
N LEU A 303 10.10 21.80 7.02
CA LEU A 303 10.22 22.79 8.10
C LEU A 303 10.76 22.14 9.37
N GLU A 304 10.18 21.02 9.80
CA GLU A 304 10.65 20.26 10.96
C GLU A 304 12.11 19.83 10.78
N PHE A 305 12.45 19.33 9.58
CA PHE A 305 13.80 18.87 9.32
C PHE A 305 14.83 20.01 9.29
N VAL A 306 14.47 21.17 8.75
CA VAL A 306 15.31 22.37 8.80
C VAL A 306 15.54 22.78 10.25
N ARG A 307 14.50 22.83 11.08
CA ARG A 307 14.62 23.14 12.53
C ARG A 307 15.57 22.19 13.24
N LYS A 308 15.42 20.87 13.03
CA LYS A 308 16.31 19.85 13.60
C LYS A 308 17.75 20.00 13.11
N THR A 309 17.93 20.31 11.83
CA THR A 309 19.26 20.51 11.23
C THR A 309 19.93 21.76 11.79
N LEU A 310 19.19 22.87 11.92
CA LEU A 310 19.67 24.12 12.52
C LEU A 310 20.10 23.89 13.96
N ALA A 311 19.23 23.32 14.80
CA ALA A 311 19.54 23.02 16.19
C ALA A 311 20.74 22.06 16.36
N PHE A 312 20.96 21.17 15.39
CA PHE A 312 22.13 20.31 15.37
C PHE A 312 23.42 21.11 15.08
N VAL A 313 23.44 21.94 14.04
CA VAL A 313 24.63 22.70 13.63
C VAL A 313 24.95 23.84 14.59
N GLU A 314 23.94 24.45 15.20
CA GLU A 314 24.10 25.52 16.19
C GLU A 314 24.86 25.09 17.46
N LYS A 315 24.96 23.78 17.72
CA LYS A 315 25.85 23.25 18.77
C LYS A 315 27.33 23.49 18.49
N SER A 316 27.70 23.74 17.23
CA SER A 316 29.09 23.95 16.81
C SER A 316 29.34 25.34 16.22
N ARG A 317 28.30 26.02 15.71
CA ARG A 317 28.44 27.33 15.07
C ARG A 317 27.12 28.11 15.08
N ALA A 318 27.15 29.37 15.49
CA ALA A 318 25.98 30.26 15.39
C ALA A 318 25.60 30.56 13.92
N LEU A 319 24.30 30.52 13.62
CA LEU A 319 23.74 30.74 12.28
C LEU A 319 22.59 31.78 12.28
N PRO A 320 22.83 33.02 12.73
CA PRO A 320 21.76 34.00 12.93
C PRO A 320 21.01 34.36 11.64
N THR A 321 21.68 34.34 10.49
CA THR A 321 21.06 34.62 9.18
C THR A 321 20.09 33.51 8.79
N GLU A 322 20.51 32.25 8.89
CA GLU A 322 19.68 31.08 8.58
C GLU A 322 18.52 30.93 9.57
N THR A 323 18.73 31.28 10.84
CA THR A 323 17.67 31.33 11.86
C THR A 323 16.59 32.35 11.49
N ALA A 324 16.98 33.56 11.07
CA ALA A 324 16.04 34.58 10.61
C ALA A 324 15.31 34.15 9.32
N GLU A 325 16.02 33.50 8.39
CA GLU A 325 15.42 33.00 7.15
C GLU A 325 14.42 31.87 7.40
N LEU A 326 14.72 30.94 8.33
CA LEU A 326 13.77 29.90 8.73
C LEU A 326 12.50 30.51 9.36
N ALA A 327 12.64 31.56 10.16
CA ALA A 327 11.50 32.28 10.71
C ALA A 327 10.65 32.92 9.61
N ALA A 328 11.28 33.55 8.61
CA ALA A 328 10.60 34.14 7.46
C ALA A 328 9.86 33.09 6.62
N LEU A 329 10.51 31.95 6.30
CA LEU A 329 9.87 30.86 5.55
C LEU A 329 8.74 30.19 6.35
N THR A 330 8.87 30.10 7.68
CA THR A 330 7.77 29.63 8.56
C THR A 330 6.57 30.58 8.51
N ALA A 331 6.80 31.89 8.56
CA ALA A 331 5.74 32.89 8.43
C ALA A 331 5.10 32.86 7.02
N GLN A 332 5.90 32.65 5.97
CA GLN A 332 5.41 32.47 4.61
C GLN A 332 4.50 31.24 4.50
N ALA A 333 4.89 30.10 5.09
CA ALA A 333 4.06 28.89 5.12
C ALA A 333 2.69 29.14 5.75
N ALA A 334 2.65 29.87 6.88
CA ALA A 334 1.41 30.20 7.58
C ALA A 334 0.50 31.15 6.78
N ALA A 335 1.07 32.07 6.00
CA ALA A 335 0.32 33.02 5.19
C ALA A 335 -0.07 32.47 3.81
N LEU A 336 0.58 31.40 3.33
CA LEU A 336 0.41 30.90 1.98
C LEU A 336 -1.04 30.49 1.63
N PRO A 337 -1.83 29.86 2.52
CA PRO A 337 -3.22 29.53 2.23
C PRO A 337 -4.06 30.74 1.76
N GLU A 338 -3.78 31.94 2.26
CA GLU A 338 -4.53 33.15 1.89
C GLU A 338 -3.95 33.89 0.67
N ARG A 339 -2.87 33.39 0.07
CA ARG A 339 -2.17 34.04 -1.06
C ARG A 339 -2.51 33.37 -2.39
N PRO A 340 -3.26 34.03 -3.29
CA PRO A 340 -3.60 33.48 -4.60
C PRO A 340 -2.39 33.25 -5.52
N ASP A 341 -1.33 34.02 -5.31
CA ASP A 341 -0.05 33.98 -6.02
C ASP A 341 1.01 33.13 -5.29
N GLY A 342 0.66 32.52 -4.16
CA GLY A 342 1.56 31.68 -3.37
C GLY A 342 1.86 30.34 -4.04
N SER A 343 3.09 29.85 -3.87
CA SER A 343 3.55 28.59 -4.45
C SER A 343 4.15 27.67 -3.38
N TRP A 344 3.42 26.59 -3.04
CA TRP A 344 3.91 25.53 -2.15
C TRP A 344 5.21 24.88 -2.69
N PRO A 345 5.34 24.57 -4.00
CA PRO A 345 6.58 24.03 -4.55
C PRO A 345 7.80 24.95 -4.39
N GLU A 346 7.63 26.26 -4.57
CA GLU A 346 8.71 27.22 -4.39
C GLU A 346 9.15 27.32 -2.93
N LEU A 347 8.19 27.36 -2.00
CA LEU A 347 8.46 27.32 -0.56
C LEU A 347 9.20 26.03 -0.17
N LEU A 348 8.77 24.88 -0.68
CA LEU A 348 9.46 23.60 -0.44
C LEU A 348 10.89 23.62 -0.97
N SER A 349 11.11 24.18 -2.16
CA SER A 349 12.44 24.34 -2.76
C SER A 349 13.33 25.25 -1.90
N ALA A 350 12.80 26.38 -1.42
CA ALA A 350 13.51 27.30 -0.53
C ALA A 350 13.90 26.64 0.80
N LEU A 351 12.99 25.86 1.40
CA LEU A 351 13.29 25.11 2.63
C LEU A 351 14.39 24.06 2.43
N LYS A 352 14.35 23.31 1.31
CA LYS A 352 15.39 22.34 0.96
C LYS A 352 16.74 23.02 0.74
N ALA A 353 16.77 24.18 0.07
CA ALA A 353 17.96 24.98 -0.16
C ALA A 353 18.55 25.53 1.15
N LEU A 354 17.71 26.09 2.03
CA LEU A 354 18.10 26.57 3.35
C LEU A 354 18.72 25.44 4.19
N ARG A 355 18.03 24.29 4.26
CA ARG A 355 18.54 23.12 4.97
C ARG A 355 19.91 22.68 4.47
N ARG A 356 20.12 22.64 3.14
CA ARG A 356 21.41 22.31 2.52
C ARG A 356 22.51 23.27 2.96
N ARG A 357 22.24 24.59 2.97
CA ARG A 357 23.22 25.59 3.44
C ARG A 357 23.58 25.40 4.91
N ILE A 358 22.57 25.22 5.77
CA ILE A 358 22.76 24.98 7.20
C ILE A 358 23.68 23.77 7.41
N ILE A 359 23.34 22.59 6.86
CA ILE A 359 24.15 21.39 7.11
C ILE A 359 25.59 21.56 6.60
N PHE A 360 25.80 22.21 5.45
CA PHE A 360 27.13 22.40 4.86
C PHE A 360 28.01 23.44 5.56
N SER A 361 27.44 24.25 6.44
CA SER A 361 28.18 25.15 7.32
C SER A 361 28.76 24.44 8.55
N HIS A 362 28.43 23.16 8.78
CA HIS A 362 28.94 22.40 9.90
C HIS A 362 30.48 22.26 9.82
N PRO A 363 31.25 22.52 10.90
CA PRO A 363 32.71 22.50 10.87
C PRO A 363 33.32 21.15 10.43
N LEU A 364 32.70 20.02 10.78
CA LEU A 364 33.16 18.69 10.32
C LEU A 364 33.08 18.48 8.80
N LEU A 365 32.38 19.35 8.08
CA LEU A 365 32.30 19.32 6.62
C LEU A 365 33.25 20.34 5.98
N ASP A 366 34.21 20.90 6.72
CA ASP A 366 35.18 21.88 6.22
C ASP A 366 36.35 21.23 5.46
N PHE A 367 36.01 20.50 4.41
CA PHE A 367 36.95 19.94 3.46
C PHE A 367 36.57 20.35 2.04
N SER A 368 37.58 20.59 1.19
CA SER A 368 37.39 21.09 -0.18
C SER A 368 36.84 20.02 -1.12
N ASP A 369 37.23 18.76 -0.90
CA ASP A 369 37.08 17.66 -1.83
C ASP A 369 36.39 16.50 -1.13
N LEU A 370 35.42 15.88 -1.82
CA LEU A 370 34.72 14.69 -1.33
C LEU A 370 35.10 13.48 -2.19
N LEU A 371 35.76 12.49 -1.60
CA LEU A 371 36.01 11.20 -2.27
C LEU A 371 34.75 10.34 -2.18
N ILE A 372 34.20 9.97 -3.34
CA ILE A 372 33.07 9.04 -3.44
C ILE A 372 33.46 7.83 -4.28
N ASN A 373 32.78 6.71 -4.03
CA ASN A 373 32.83 5.54 -4.90
C ASN A 373 31.55 5.51 -5.74
N LYS A 374 31.66 5.89 -7.02
CA LYS A 374 30.54 5.89 -7.96
C LYS A 374 30.43 4.53 -8.63
N GLN A 375 29.61 3.66 -8.03
CA GLN A 375 29.32 2.34 -8.55
C GLN A 375 28.07 2.34 -9.43
N PRO A 376 28.11 1.69 -10.61
CA PRO A 376 26.90 1.41 -11.37
C PRO A 376 26.01 0.42 -10.59
N PRO A 377 24.68 0.43 -10.80
CA PRO A 377 23.81 -0.61 -10.26
C PRO A 377 24.32 -2.00 -10.61
N THR A 378 24.23 -2.93 -9.66
CA THR A 378 24.66 -4.32 -9.89
C THR A 378 23.85 -4.96 -11.01
N GLY A 379 24.43 -5.95 -11.68
CA GLY A 379 23.69 -6.69 -12.71
C GLY A 379 22.54 -7.54 -12.17
N PHE A 380 22.61 -7.87 -10.88
CA PHE A 380 21.63 -8.66 -10.15
C PHE A 380 21.63 -8.19 -8.68
N SER A 381 20.45 -7.96 -8.12
CA SER A 381 20.28 -7.54 -6.73
C SER A 381 20.05 -8.77 -5.86
N HIS A 382 21.10 -9.28 -5.23
CA HIS A 382 21.05 -10.42 -4.31
C HIS A 382 21.51 -9.98 -2.92
N GLN A 383 20.75 -10.33 -1.87
CA GLN A 383 20.96 -9.84 -0.50
C GLN A 383 22.40 -10.02 0.02
N CYS A 384 23.08 -11.10 -0.38
CA CYS A 384 24.38 -11.52 0.18
C CYS A 384 25.57 -11.20 -0.75
N ASP A 385 25.46 -11.59 -2.02
CA ASP A 385 26.55 -11.56 -3.00
C ASP A 385 26.90 -10.14 -3.47
N GLN A 386 26.00 -9.17 -3.28
CA GLN A 386 26.23 -7.77 -3.61
C GLN A 386 27.39 -7.14 -2.83
N TYR A 387 27.58 -7.55 -1.57
CA TYR A 387 28.66 -7.05 -0.72
C TYR A 387 30.03 -7.63 -1.08
N LEU A 388 30.05 -8.75 -1.82
CA LEU A 388 31.26 -9.40 -2.31
C LEU A 388 31.70 -8.87 -3.68
N GLY A 389 30.96 -7.92 -4.26
CA GLY A 389 31.25 -7.32 -5.56
C GLY A 389 31.09 -8.28 -6.76
N ARG A 390 30.51 -9.47 -6.55
CA ARG A 390 30.39 -10.53 -7.57
C ARG A 390 29.56 -10.13 -8.79
N HIS A 391 28.63 -9.20 -8.58
CA HIS A 391 27.74 -8.66 -9.62
C HIS A 391 28.03 -7.18 -9.91
N SER A 392 29.17 -6.65 -9.43
CA SER A 392 29.61 -5.30 -9.74
C SER A 392 29.92 -5.18 -11.23
N ARG A 393 29.52 -4.04 -11.81
CA ARG A 393 29.84 -3.71 -13.20
C ARG A 393 30.99 -2.70 -13.24
N PRO A 394 31.77 -2.66 -14.34
CA PRO A 394 32.72 -1.57 -14.56
C PRO A 394 32.02 -0.21 -14.52
N GLY A 395 32.62 0.75 -13.84
CA GLY A 395 32.14 2.13 -13.78
C GLY A 395 33.23 3.07 -13.29
N PRO A 396 32.92 4.37 -13.10
CA PRO A 396 33.90 5.40 -12.76
C PRO A 396 34.76 5.10 -11.52
N GLY A 397 34.24 4.30 -10.59
CA GLY A 397 34.98 3.88 -9.39
C GLY A 397 35.21 5.06 -8.45
N LEU A 398 36.45 5.28 -8.03
CA LEU A 398 36.79 6.41 -7.17
C LEU A 398 36.73 7.75 -7.94
N VAL A 399 35.89 8.65 -7.45
CA VAL A 399 35.68 9.99 -8.00
C VAL A 399 35.91 11.01 -6.89
N ILE A 400 36.72 12.03 -7.16
CA ILE A 400 36.79 13.22 -6.32
C ILE A 400 35.73 14.21 -6.81
N LEU A 401 34.85 14.63 -5.91
CA LEU A 401 33.96 15.76 -6.14
C LEU A 401 34.61 17.03 -5.60
N ARG A 402 35.06 17.90 -6.51
CA ARG A 402 35.44 19.27 -6.18
C ARG A 402 34.20 20.15 -6.14
N ASN A 403 34.29 21.26 -5.40
CA ASN A 403 33.19 22.22 -5.27
C ASN A 403 31.87 21.53 -4.87
N TRP A 404 31.96 20.46 -4.06
CA TRP A 404 30.86 19.51 -3.82
C TRP A 404 29.68 20.12 -3.06
N LYS A 405 29.92 21.26 -2.38
CA LYS A 405 28.88 22.05 -1.70
C LYS A 405 28.04 22.91 -2.66
N SER A 406 28.52 23.19 -3.87
CA SER A 406 27.86 24.06 -4.85
C SER A 406 26.62 23.41 -5.49
N ALA A 407 25.93 24.16 -6.35
CA ALA A 407 24.87 23.64 -7.20
C ALA A 407 25.40 22.80 -8.38
N SER A 408 26.70 22.85 -8.65
CA SER A 408 27.35 22.12 -9.75
C SER A 408 28.67 21.52 -9.29
N PRO A 409 28.65 20.42 -8.51
CA PRO A 409 29.85 19.67 -8.16
C PRO A 409 30.64 19.24 -9.39
N GLU A 410 31.97 19.27 -9.29
CA GLU A 410 32.88 18.94 -10.38
C GLU A 410 33.51 17.56 -10.14
N PRO A 411 33.08 16.51 -10.88
CA PRO A 411 33.62 15.17 -10.71
C PRO A 411 34.96 14.99 -11.44
N VAL A 412 35.93 14.40 -10.75
CA VAL A 412 37.22 13.98 -11.30
C VAL A 412 37.40 12.48 -11.07
N GLU A 413 37.33 11.69 -12.14
CA GLU A 413 37.51 10.23 -12.09
C GLU A 413 38.99 9.88 -11.92
N LEU A 414 39.34 9.15 -10.85
CA LEU A 414 40.75 8.87 -10.52
C LEU A 414 41.35 7.74 -11.35
N HIS A 415 40.51 6.78 -11.74
CA HIS A 415 40.90 5.54 -12.42
C HIS A 415 40.46 5.47 -13.87
N LYS A 416 39.96 6.58 -14.43
CA LYS A 416 39.60 6.62 -15.85
C LYS A 416 40.82 6.22 -16.67
N ASP A 417 40.64 5.18 -17.48
CA ASP A 417 41.66 4.60 -18.37
C ASP A 417 42.92 4.07 -17.65
N LYS A 418 42.83 3.74 -16.34
CA LYS A 418 43.92 3.13 -15.56
C LYS A 418 43.54 1.71 -15.14
N LEU A 419 44.41 0.73 -15.42
CA LEU A 419 44.28 -0.61 -14.83
C LEU A 419 44.60 -0.53 -13.32
N PRO A 420 43.86 -1.24 -12.45
CA PRO A 420 44.27 -1.42 -11.06
C PRO A 420 45.64 -2.12 -11.05
N VAL A 421 46.58 -1.54 -10.31
CA VAL A 421 47.96 -2.05 -10.17
C VAL A 421 47.97 -3.33 -9.35
#